data_AF-A0A814N119-F1
#
_entry.id   AF-A0A814N119-F1
#
_cell.length_a   1.000
_cell.length_b   1.000
_cell.length_c   1.000
_cell.angle_alpha   90.00
_cell.angle_beta   90.00
_cell.angle_gamma   90.00
#
_symmetry.space_group_name_H-M   'P 1'
#
loop_
_entity.id
_entity.type
_entity.pdbx_description
1 polymer ?
#
loop_
_entity_poly.entity_id
_entity_poly.type
_entity_poly.pdbx_seq_one_letter_code
_entity_poly.pdbx_strand_id
1 'polypeptide(L)'
;MKLLLVTFCILLFIYNGQSSLIATANLHVDSAAIGIGTLLFHQRDANSPVRIVGLIDGLKSNTVHGFHVHRDALGQDQLNCTAAGPHFNPYSKNQIFSI
;
A
#
# COMPACT_ATOMS: atom_id res chain seq x y z
N MET A 1 4.36 47.61 -9.56
CA MET A 1 5.27 46.51 -9.19
C MET A 1 4.78 45.69 -7.98
N LYS A 2 3.47 45.44 -7.83
CA LYS A 2 2.90 44.62 -6.74
C LYS A 2 2.23 43.33 -7.24
N LEU A 3 2.04 43.19 -8.55
CA LEU A 3 1.36 42.05 -9.15
C LEU A 3 2.27 40.81 -9.26
N LEU A 4 3.57 41.01 -9.50
CA LEU A 4 4.56 39.94 -9.71
C LEU A 4 4.77 39.05 -8.47
N LEU A 5 4.70 39.64 -7.27
CA LEU A 5 4.92 38.92 -6.01
C LEU A 5 3.72 38.03 -5.64
N VAL A 6 2.49 38.48 -5.93
CA VAL A 6 1.26 37.72 -5.66
C VAL A 6 1.12 36.54 -6.61
N THR A 7 1.41 36.71 -7.91
CA THR A 7 1.43 35.59 -8.86
C THR A 7 2.54 34.58 -8.55
N PHE A 8 3.73 35.02 -8.12
CA PHE A 8 4.82 34.11 -7.72
C PHE A 8 4.45 33.27 -6.48
N CYS A 9 3.82 33.87 -5.47
CA CYS A 9 3.31 33.13 -4.31
C CYS A 9 2.25 32.09 -4.71
N ILE A 10 1.28 32.45 -5.55
CA ILE A 10 0.23 31.52 -6.02
C ILE A 10 0.84 30.38 -6.84
N LEU A 11 1.80 30.66 -7.71
CA LEU A 11 2.56 29.65 -8.47
C LEU A 11 3.33 28.69 -7.53
N LEU A 12 3.95 29.19 -6.46
CA LEU A 12 4.61 28.38 -5.44
C LEU A 12 3.61 27.49 -4.67
N PHE A 13 2.42 27.99 -4.34
CA PHE A 13 1.39 27.18 -3.68
C PHE A 13 0.84 26.07 -4.58
N ILE A 14 0.67 26.31 -5.88
CA ILE A 14 0.25 25.30 -6.85
C ILE A 14 1.38 24.27 -7.09
N TYR A 15 2.65 24.70 -7.10
CA TYR A 15 3.80 23.80 -7.25
C TYR A 15 3.96 22.85 -6.05
N ASN A 16 3.59 23.28 -4.85
CA ASN A 16 3.52 22.43 -3.65
C ASN A 16 2.23 21.59 -3.59
N GLY A 17 1.47 21.49 -4.70
CA GLY A 17 0.30 20.62 -4.89
C GLY A 17 0.68 19.14 -4.89
N GLN A 18 1.14 18.67 -3.74
CA GLN A 18 1.62 17.32 -3.56
C GLN A 18 0.42 16.37 -3.50
N SER A 19 0.20 15.65 -4.60
CA SER A 19 -0.84 14.64 -4.70
C SER A 19 -0.47 13.45 -3.82
N SER A 20 -1.28 13.19 -2.80
CA SER A 20 -1.15 11.99 -1.99
C SER A 20 -1.53 10.76 -2.82
N LEU A 21 -0.72 9.71 -2.73
CA LEU A 21 -1.01 8.41 -3.31
C LEU A 21 -1.74 7.56 -2.27
N ILE A 22 -2.92 7.06 -2.66
CA ILE A 22 -3.76 6.21 -1.82
C ILE A 22 -4.02 4.92 -2.56
N ALA A 23 -3.80 3.79 -1.91
CA ALA A 23 -4.17 2.47 -2.40
C ALA A 23 -4.87 1.67 -1.30
N THR A 24 -5.77 0.77 -1.69
CA THR A 24 -6.51 -0.10 -0.78
C THR A 24 -6.30 -1.55 -1.17
N ALA A 25 -5.98 -2.40 -0.19
CA ALA A 25 -5.99 -3.84 -0.34
C ALA A 25 -7.15 -4.43 0.47
N ASN A 26 -8.03 -5.18 -0.20
CA ASN A 26 -9.08 -5.95 0.44
C ASN A 26 -8.61 -7.40 0.53
N LEU A 27 -8.43 -7.90 1.75
CA LEU A 27 -8.04 -9.27 2.03
C LEU A 27 -9.31 -10.12 2.09
N HIS A 28 -9.31 -11.22 1.34
CA HIS A 28 -10.42 -12.17 1.29
C HIS A 28 -9.93 -13.57 1.66
N VAL A 29 -10.89 -14.41 2.07
CA VAL A 29 -10.67 -15.82 2.36
C VAL A 29 -10.34 -16.57 1.06
N ASP A 30 -9.19 -17.23 1.03
CA ASP A 30 -9.01 -18.41 0.18
C ASP A 30 -9.41 -19.64 1.00
N SER A 31 -9.72 -20.74 0.32
CA SER A 31 -10.01 -22.08 0.82
C SER A 31 -9.16 -22.59 2.00
N ALA A 32 -8.00 -21.98 2.28
CA ALA A 32 -7.09 -22.34 3.37
C ALA A 32 -6.95 -21.29 4.52
N ALA A 33 -7.48 -20.07 4.41
CA ALA A 33 -7.22 -18.99 5.38
C ALA A 33 -8.46 -18.16 5.73
N ILE A 34 -8.67 -17.88 7.02
CA ILE A 34 -9.88 -17.21 7.55
C ILE A 34 -9.74 -15.69 7.69
N GLY A 35 -8.64 -15.10 7.19
CA GLY A 35 -8.35 -13.68 7.35
C GLY A 35 -9.14 -12.82 6.37
N ILE A 36 -9.99 -11.93 6.88
CA ILE A 36 -10.70 -10.91 6.07
C ILE A 36 -10.32 -9.55 6.61
N GLY A 37 -10.08 -8.59 5.73
CA GLY A 37 -9.74 -7.25 6.18
C GLY A 37 -9.59 -6.24 5.07
N THR A 38 -9.38 -5.00 5.46
CA THR A 38 -9.09 -3.90 4.54
C THR A 38 -7.89 -3.14 5.07
N LEU A 39 -6.89 -2.94 4.20
CA LEU A 39 -5.70 -2.15 4.47
C LEU A 39 -5.64 -0.95 3.52
N LEU A 40 -5.37 0.22 4.10
CA LEU A 40 -5.11 1.47 3.42
C LEU A 40 -3.61 1.74 3.41
N PHE A 41 -3.08 2.00 2.23
CA PHE A 41 -1.73 2.47 1.99
C PHE A 41 -1.81 3.94 1.62
N HIS A 42 -1.09 4.78 2.36
CA HIS A 42 -1.04 6.22 2.14
C HIS A 42 0.41 6.67 2.02
N GLN A 43 0.76 7.32 0.92
CA GLN A 43 2.08 7.88 0.67
C GLN A 43 1.93 9.34 0.24
N ARG A 44 2.56 10.27 0.97
CA ARG A 44 2.38 11.72 0.72
C ARG A 44 2.91 12.14 -0.66
N ASP A 45 3.99 11.52 -1.11
CA ASP A 45 4.66 11.73 -2.39
C ASP A 45 5.61 10.55 -2.67
N ALA A 46 6.20 10.49 -3.87
CA ALA A 46 7.07 9.40 -4.31
C ALA A 46 8.31 9.16 -3.41
N ASN A 47 8.76 10.15 -2.64
CA ASN A 47 9.94 10.06 -1.77
C ASN A 47 9.58 9.89 -0.30
N SER A 48 8.30 10.01 0.07
CA SER A 48 7.83 9.84 1.44
C SER A 48 7.62 8.36 1.80
N PRO A 49 7.78 7.95 3.08
CA PRO A 49 7.42 6.60 3.52
C PRO A 49 5.94 6.29 3.31
N VAL A 50 5.62 5.01 3.10
CA VAL A 50 4.23 4.52 3.04
C VAL A 50 3.73 4.25 4.46
N ARG A 51 2.57 4.82 4.81
CA ARG A 51 1.83 4.48 6.02
C ARG A 51 0.76 3.45 5.69
N ILE A 52 0.71 2.37 6.45
CA ILE A 52 -0.27 1.29 6.30
C ILE A 52 -1.18 1.29 7.54
N VAL A 53 -2.49 1.28 7.32
CA VAL A 53 -3.49 1.20 8.40
C VAL A 53 -4.62 0.31 7.95
N GLY A 54 -5.15 -0.51 8.85
CA GLY A 54 -6.38 -1.23 8.58
C GLY A 54 -6.74 -2.20 9.69
N LEU A 55 -7.73 -3.03 9.38
CA LEU A 55 -8.29 -4.04 10.28
C LEU A 55 -8.28 -5.38 9.56
N ILE A 56 -7.84 -6.42 10.27
CA ILE A 56 -7.87 -7.80 9.81
C ILE A 56 -8.50 -8.64 10.92
N ASP A 57 -9.58 -9.33 10.59
CA ASP A 57 -10.32 -10.22 11.48
C ASP A 57 -10.14 -11.68 11.07
N GLY A 58 -10.49 -12.61 11.98
CA GLY A 58 -10.46 -14.06 11.72
C GLY A 58 -9.08 -14.70 11.85
N LEU A 59 -8.04 -13.94 12.18
CA LEU A 59 -6.71 -14.48 12.49
C LEU A 59 -6.73 -15.33 13.76
N LYS A 60 -5.98 -16.42 13.74
CA LYS A 60 -5.84 -17.30 14.91
C LYS A 60 -5.20 -16.53 16.06
N SER A 61 -5.89 -16.47 17.20
CA SER A 61 -5.39 -15.80 18.40
C SER A 61 -4.10 -16.44 18.93
N ASN A 62 -3.30 -15.66 19.65
CA ASN A 62 -2.03 -16.09 20.24
C ASN A 62 -1.02 -16.68 19.25
N THR A 63 -1.06 -16.25 17.99
CA THR A 63 -0.09 -16.63 16.96
C THR A 63 0.40 -15.39 16.21
N VAL A 64 1.59 -15.49 15.62
CA VAL A 64 2.16 -14.44 14.76
C VAL A 64 1.82 -14.78 13.32
N HIS A 65 1.32 -13.79 12.57
CA HIS A 65 0.99 -13.92 11.16
C HIS A 65 1.95 -13.04 10.37
N GLY A 66 2.65 -13.63 9.40
CA GLY A 66 3.53 -12.86 8.52
C GLY A 66 2.73 -11.98 7.56
N PHE A 67 3.24 -10.78 7.29
CA PHE A 67 2.64 -9.85 6.34
C PHE A 67 3.66 -9.41 5.29
N HIS A 68 3.33 -9.58 4.01
CA HIS A 68 4.22 -9.30 2.89
C HIS A 68 3.43 -8.91 1.63
N VAL A 69 4.13 -8.30 0.67
CA VAL A 69 3.59 -7.98 -0.66
C VAL A 69 4.03 -9.06 -1.63
N HIS A 70 3.09 -9.60 -2.39
CA HIS A 70 3.36 -10.56 -3.46
C HIS A 70 3.64 -9.86 -4.79
N ARG A 71 4.38 -10.52 -5.68
CA ARG A 71 4.80 -9.94 -6.97
C ARG A 71 3.62 -9.79 -7.93
N ASP A 72 2.77 -10.80 -8.02
CA ASP A 72 1.77 -10.89 -9.07
C ASP A 72 0.42 -10.37 -8.55
N ALA A 73 -0.24 -9.54 -9.35
CA ALA A 73 -1.55 -8.99 -8.99
C ALA A 73 -2.65 -10.05 -9.18
N LEU A 74 -3.56 -10.13 -8.22
CA LEU A 74 -4.76 -10.95 -8.32
C LEU A 74 -5.92 -10.11 -8.90
N GLY A 75 -6.67 -10.69 -9.82
CA GLY A 75 -7.96 -10.15 -10.24
C GLY A 75 -8.98 -10.16 -9.10
N GLN A 76 -9.99 -9.30 -9.16
CA GLN A 76 -11.04 -9.22 -8.11
C GLN A 76 -11.76 -10.57 -7.89
N ASP A 77 -11.86 -11.40 -8.94
CA ASP A 77 -12.50 -12.71 -8.90
C ASP A 77 -11.52 -13.87 -8.67
N GLN A 78 -10.22 -13.57 -8.50
CA GLN A 78 -9.18 -14.57 -8.26
C GLN A 78 -8.90 -14.72 -6.76
N LEU A 79 -9.66 -15.62 -6.13
CA LEU A 79 -9.53 -15.91 -4.69
C LEU A 79 -8.46 -16.97 -4.37
N ASN A 80 -7.66 -17.40 -5.34
CA ASN A 80 -6.56 -18.33 -5.11
C ASN A 80 -5.28 -17.56 -4.78
N CYS A 81 -4.90 -17.56 -3.50
CA CYS A 81 -3.71 -16.87 -3.01
C CYS A 81 -2.40 -17.42 -3.61
N THR A 82 -2.39 -18.68 -4.06
CA THR A 82 -1.20 -19.29 -4.70
C THR A 82 -0.80 -18.58 -5.98
N ALA A 83 -1.76 -17.98 -6.69
CA ALA A 83 -1.51 -17.26 -7.94
C ALA A 83 -0.81 -15.90 -7.74
N ALA A 84 -0.71 -15.40 -6.51
CA ALA A 84 0.01 -14.16 -6.20
C ALA A 84 1.53 -14.31 -6.39
N GLY A 85 2.03 -15.55 -6.49
CA GLY A 85 3.43 -15.83 -6.77
C GLY A 85 4.35 -15.58 -5.57
N PRO A 86 5.66 -15.40 -5.79
CA PRO A 86 6.60 -15.13 -4.69
C PRO A 86 6.42 -13.72 -4.12
N HIS A 87 7.09 -13.43 -3.02
CA HIS A 87 7.17 -12.07 -2.50
C HIS A 87 7.75 -11.09 -3.54
N PHE A 88 7.27 -9.85 -3.53
CA PHE A 88 7.80 -8.76 -4.33
C PHE A 88 9.22 -8.40 -3.86
N ASN A 89 10.21 -8.54 -4.75
CA ASN A 89 11.61 -8.28 -4.45
C ASN A 89 12.32 -7.57 -5.62
N PRO A 90 12.02 -6.28 -5.87
CA PRO A 90 12.58 -5.54 -7.00
C PRO A 90 14.10 -5.36 -6.92
N TYR A 91 14.69 -5.52 -5.73
CA TYR A 91 16.12 -5.34 -5.49
C TYR A 91 16.90 -6.65 -5.36
N SER A 92 16.25 -7.80 -5.54
CA SER A 92 16.86 -9.13 -5.44
C SER A 92 17.70 -9.33 -4.17
N LYS A 93 17.25 -8.80 -3.03
CA LYS A 93 17.94 -8.96 -1.74
C LYS A 93 17.51 -10.24 -1.03
N ASN A 94 18.38 -10.78 -0.17
CA ASN A 94 18.04 -11.90 0.72
C ASN A 94 16.96 -11.54 1.74
N GLN A 95 16.86 -10.26 2.10
CA GLN A 95 15.76 -9.74 2.90
C GLN A 95 14.62 -9.39 1.96
N ILE A 96 13.48 -10.02 2.18
CA ILE A 96 12.27 -9.86 1.38
C ILE A 96 11.36 -8.85 2.07
N PHE A 97 10.56 -8.09 1.32
CA PHE A 97 9.70 -7.06 1.91
C PHE A 97 8.64 -7.71 2.82
N SER A 98 8.93 -7.69 4.12
CA SER A 98 8.08 -8.16 5.21
C SER A 98 7.92 -7.01 6.20
N ILE A 99 6.69 -6.79 6.67
CA ILE A 99 6.35 -5.74 7.65
C ILE A 99 6.11 -6.38 9.02
#